data_AF-A0AAV0MQP7-F1
#
_entry.id   AF-A0AAV0MQP7-F1
#
_cell.length_a   1.000
_cell.length_b   1.000
_cell.length_c   1.000
_cell.angle_alpha   90.00
_cell.angle_beta   90.00
_cell.angle_gamma   90.00
#
_symmetry.space_group_name_H-M   'P 1'
#
loop_
_entity.id
_entity.type
_entity.pdbx_description
1 polymer ?
#
loop_
_entity_poly.entity_id
_entity_poly.type
_entity_poly.pdbx_seq_one_letter_code
_entity_poly.pdbx_strand_id
1 'polypeptide(L)'
;MPSWSKVELCKYAAAWAGQDCVCKNKFDAEEKSEKEYANENGAGYFLEGSNLSNGFDQNGHGNGVEIEHEEDVVERIRELKIERVDSGELELKGVRIPLAWEVLQPLLRILGHCLLGPLCAQDVKDAASVAVRRLYARGSHDLLPQAILATQSLIRLDNRARETAQVAAATSTPSNATTPSKAKKPEVLLVSK
;
A
#
# COMPACT_ATOMS: atom_id res chain seq x y z
N MET A 1 16.20 -13.61 13.40
CA MET A 1 16.44 -13.58 11.94
C MET A 1 17.33 -12.39 11.58
N PRO A 2 18.49 -12.63 10.93
CA PRO A 2 19.27 -11.59 10.26
C PRO A 2 18.47 -10.82 9.20
N SER A 3 18.91 -9.61 8.83
CA SER A 3 18.26 -8.77 7.80
C SER A 3 18.08 -9.49 6.46
N TRP A 4 19.14 -10.11 5.94
CA TRP A 4 19.11 -10.83 4.65
C TRP A 4 17.98 -11.87 4.59
N SER A 5 17.82 -12.68 5.65
CA SER A 5 16.78 -13.71 5.72
C SER A 5 15.35 -13.13 5.75
N LYS A 6 15.17 -11.90 6.28
CA LYS A 6 13.88 -11.19 6.22
C LYS A 6 13.60 -10.69 4.80
N VAL A 7 14.60 -10.13 4.12
CA VAL A 7 14.47 -9.68 2.73
C VAL A 7 14.15 -10.85 1.81
N GLU A 8 14.82 -11.99 1.96
CA GLU A 8 14.49 -13.21 1.22
C GLU A 8 13.06 -13.69 1.49
N LEU A 9 12.63 -13.78 2.74
CA LEU A 9 11.25 -14.14 3.09
C LEU A 9 10.23 -13.20 2.40
N CYS A 10 10.49 -11.89 2.40
CA CYS A 10 9.63 -10.92 1.72
C CYS A 10 9.61 -11.13 0.21
N LYS A 11 10.76 -11.41 -0.42
CA LYS A 11 10.85 -11.73 -1.85
C LYS A 11 10.10 -13.03 -2.20
N TYR A 12 10.25 -14.08 -1.39
CA TYR A 12 9.50 -15.33 -1.58
C TYR A 12 7.99 -15.13 -1.38
N ALA A 13 7.57 -14.34 -0.39
CA ALA A 13 6.16 -13.98 -0.21
C ALA A 13 5.60 -13.20 -1.40
N ALA A 14 6.36 -12.23 -1.93
CA ALA A 14 6.02 -11.44 -3.10
C ALA A 14 5.95 -12.27 -4.40
N ALA A 15 6.83 -13.26 -4.55
CA ALA A 15 6.82 -14.19 -5.69
C ALA A 15 5.66 -15.21 -5.58
N TRP A 16 5.43 -15.76 -4.38
CA TRP A 16 4.31 -16.68 -4.11
C TRP A 16 2.94 -16.00 -4.26
N ALA A 17 2.85 -14.71 -3.96
CA ALA A 17 1.66 -13.91 -4.24
C ALA A 17 1.36 -13.77 -5.76
N GLY A 18 2.34 -14.04 -6.63
CA GLY A 18 2.22 -13.99 -8.08
C GLY A 18 2.56 -12.64 -8.69
N GLN A 19 2.06 -12.43 -9.91
CA GLN A 19 2.32 -11.22 -10.70
C GLN A 19 1.73 -9.95 -10.07
N ASP A 20 2.31 -8.82 -10.42
CA ASP A 20 1.78 -7.51 -10.11
C ASP A 20 0.47 -7.25 -10.87
N CYS A 21 -0.62 -6.98 -10.15
CA CYS A 21 -1.83 -6.41 -10.73
C CYS A 21 -2.03 -4.96 -10.25
N VAL A 22 -2.88 -4.21 -10.95
CA VAL A 22 -3.17 -2.80 -10.64
C VAL A 22 -3.73 -2.61 -9.22
N CYS A 23 -4.45 -3.61 -8.68
CA CYS A 23 -5.03 -3.56 -7.33
C CYS A 23 -3.99 -3.31 -6.23
N LYS A 24 -2.72 -3.68 -6.46
CA LYS A 24 -1.63 -3.48 -5.50
C LYS A 24 -1.41 -1.99 -5.15
N ASN A 25 -1.72 -1.08 -6.08
CA ASN A 25 -1.51 0.37 -5.95
C ASN A 25 -2.73 1.10 -5.36
N LYS A 26 -3.83 0.40 -5.02
CA LYS A 26 -5.12 1.04 -4.66
C LYS A 26 -4.98 2.07 -3.53
N PHE A 27 -4.17 1.76 -2.52
CA PHE A 27 -3.97 2.61 -1.33
C PHE A 27 -2.96 3.74 -1.53
N ASP A 28 -2.20 3.73 -2.64
CA ASP A 28 -1.24 4.79 -2.97
C ASP A 28 -1.94 5.99 -3.65
N ALA A 29 -3.22 5.84 -4.03
CA ALA A 29 -4.06 6.88 -4.63
C ALA A 29 -4.97 7.58 -3.61
N GLU A 30 -5.61 6.83 -2.69
CA GLU A 30 -6.46 7.37 -1.60
C GLU A 30 -5.72 8.46 -0.79
N GLU A 31 -4.42 8.24 -0.54
CA GLU A 31 -3.52 9.13 0.21
C GLU A 31 -3.22 10.48 -0.50
N LYS A 32 -3.40 10.59 -1.82
CA LYS A 32 -3.23 11.87 -2.54
C LYS A 32 -4.46 12.75 -2.43
N SER A 33 -5.65 12.17 -2.57
CA SER A 33 -6.92 12.89 -2.42
C SER A 33 -7.11 13.43 -1.00
N GLU A 34 -6.75 12.68 0.05
CA GLU A 34 -6.85 13.17 1.42
C GLU A 34 -5.96 14.41 1.68
N LYS A 35 -4.82 14.52 0.98
CA LYS A 35 -3.87 15.65 1.12
C LYS A 35 -4.32 16.92 0.39
N GLU A 36 -5.18 16.79 -0.63
CA GLU A 36 -5.69 17.94 -1.39
C GLU A 36 -6.81 18.68 -0.63
N TYR A 37 -7.66 17.96 0.09
CA TYR A 37 -8.76 18.55 0.88
C TYR A 37 -8.38 18.93 2.33
N ALA A 38 -7.22 18.50 2.85
CA ALA A 38 -6.83 18.74 4.25
C ALA A 38 -6.39 20.20 4.58
N ASN A 39 -6.35 21.10 3.60
CA ASN A 39 -5.93 22.50 3.82
C ASN A 39 -7.07 23.42 4.31
N GLU A 40 -8.30 22.91 4.45
CA GLU A 40 -9.47 23.71 4.86
C GLU A 40 -10.18 23.10 6.08
N ASN A 41 -9.67 23.44 7.27
CA ASN A 41 -10.39 23.48 8.56
C ASN A 41 -11.36 22.33 8.92
N GLY A 42 -10.86 21.31 9.63
CA GLY A 42 -11.58 20.82 10.82
C GLY A 42 -11.90 19.32 10.93
N ALA A 43 -11.80 18.83 12.18
CA ALA A 43 -12.44 17.65 12.75
C ALA A 43 -12.47 16.36 11.90
N GLY A 44 -11.49 15.47 12.13
CA GLY A 44 -11.53 14.11 11.59
C GLY A 44 -12.69 13.28 12.17
N TYR A 45 -13.60 12.85 11.31
CA TYR A 45 -14.61 11.83 11.59
C TYR A 45 -14.23 10.52 10.89
N PHE A 46 -14.21 9.44 11.66
CA PHE A 46 -14.01 8.09 11.17
C PHE A 46 -15.28 7.61 10.48
N LEU A 47 -15.26 7.50 9.15
CA LEU A 47 -16.34 6.89 8.37
C LEU A 47 -16.02 5.43 8.04
N GLU A 48 -16.80 4.55 8.64
CA GLU A 48 -16.78 3.12 8.39
C GLU A 48 -17.84 2.77 7.33
N GLY A 49 -17.38 2.27 6.18
CA GLY A 49 -18.20 1.52 5.22
C GLY A 49 -18.98 2.32 4.16
N SER A 50 -19.20 1.63 3.02
CA SER A 50 -20.01 2.04 1.85
C SER A 50 -19.43 3.21 1.00
N ASN A 51 -19.49 3.21 -0.34
CA ASN A 51 -20.34 2.44 -1.26
C ASN A 51 -19.59 1.88 -2.49
N LEU A 52 -20.06 0.73 -2.98
CA LEU A 52 -20.02 0.41 -4.40
C LEU A 52 -21.08 1.27 -5.08
N SER A 53 -20.68 2.27 -5.86
CA SER A 53 -21.60 3.03 -6.72
C SER A 53 -21.27 2.76 -8.18
N ASN A 54 -22.17 2.04 -8.87
CA ASN A 54 -22.19 2.01 -10.32
C ASN A 54 -22.73 3.36 -10.81
N GLY A 55 -21.82 4.29 -11.14
CA GLY A 55 -22.19 5.54 -11.81
C GLY A 55 -22.55 5.29 -13.27
N PHE A 56 -23.83 4.99 -13.53
CA PHE A 56 -24.39 5.05 -14.87
C PHE A 56 -25.05 6.41 -15.06
N ASP A 57 -24.32 7.37 -15.62
CA ASP A 57 -24.84 8.71 -15.88
C ASP A 57 -25.82 8.67 -17.07
N GLN A 58 -27.09 8.93 -16.80
CA GLN A 58 -28.06 9.37 -17.81
C GLN A 58 -28.77 10.62 -17.28
N ASN A 59 -28.63 11.73 -18.00
CA ASN A 59 -29.42 12.93 -17.78
C ASN A 59 -30.26 13.20 -19.03
N GLY A 60 -31.57 13.27 -18.85
CA GLY A 60 -32.58 12.98 -19.88
C GLY A 60 -32.68 13.95 -21.07
N HIS A 61 -33.58 13.62 -22.00
CA HIS A 61 -34.89 14.30 -22.14
C HIS A 61 -35.80 13.48 -23.07
N GLY A 62 -37.12 13.64 -22.89
CA GLY A 62 -38.14 12.70 -23.34
C GLY A 62 -38.34 12.54 -24.86
N ASN A 63 -38.89 11.38 -25.23
CA ASN A 63 -40.22 11.25 -25.84
C ASN A 63 -40.64 9.78 -25.85
N GLY A 64 -41.93 9.49 -25.64
CA GLY A 64 -42.44 8.13 -25.62
C GLY A 64 -42.73 7.61 -27.03
N VAL A 65 -42.22 6.42 -27.35
CA VAL A 65 -42.69 5.53 -28.42
C VAL A 65 -42.60 4.09 -27.89
N GLU A 66 -43.49 3.23 -28.38
CA GLU A 66 -43.71 1.87 -27.90
C GLU A 66 -42.60 0.88 -28.32
N ILE A 67 -42.65 -0.31 -27.72
CA ILE A 67 -41.69 -1.41 -27.89
C ILE A 67 -41.76 -1.99 -29.31
N GLU A 68 -40.62 -2.14 -29.99
CA GLU A 68 -40.33 -3.24 -30.94
C GLU A 68 -38.93 -3.07 -31.59
N HIS A 69 -37.96 -3.94 -31.23
CA HIS A 69 -36.79 -4.37 -32.03
C HIS A 69 -35.90 -5.31 -31.20
N GLU A 70 -36.04 -6.62 -31.36
CA GLU A 70 -35.11 -7.61 -30.78
C GLU A 70 -33.84 -7.82 -31.64
N GLU A 71 -33.79 -7.26 -32.85
CA GLU A 71 -32.72 -7.53 -33.83
C GLU A 71 -31.44 -6.71 -33.58
N ASP A 72 -31.53 -5.49 -33.05
CA ASP A 72 -30.39 -4.57 -32.79
C ASP A 72 -29.40 -5.10 -31.73
N VAL A 73 -29.91 -5.83 -30.73
CA VAL A 73 -29.08 -6.34 -29.62
C VAL A 73 -28.11 -7.44 -30.10
N VAL A 74 -28.52 -8.25 -31.09
CA VAL A 74 -27.70 -9.34 -31.63
C VAL A 74 -26.53 -8.80 -32.46
N GLU A 75 -26.74 -7.70 -33.17
CA GLU A 75 -25.71 -7.06 -33.99
C GLU A 75 -24.65 -6.37 -33.11
N ARG A 76 -25.09 -5.62 -32.07
CA ARG A 76 -24.20 -5.05 -31.05
C ARG A 76 -23.34 -6.07 -30.30
N ILE A 77 -23.85 -7.28 -30.06
CA ILE A 77 -23.06 -8.37 -29.44
C ILE A 77 -21.98 -8.92 -30.39
N ARG A 78 -22.18 -8.87 -31.71
CA ARG A 78 -21.17 -9.30 -32.70
C ARG A 78 -20.03 -8.29 -32.85
N GLU A 79 -20.31 -7.00 -32.64
CA GLU A 79 -19.28 -5.95 -32.64
C GLU A 79 -18.41 -5.97 -31.38
N LEU A 80 -18.88 -6.55 -30.26
CA LEU A 80 -18.09 -6.85 -29.06
C LEU A 80 -17.14 -8.05 -29.27
N LYS A 81 -16.49 -8.10 -30.43
CA LYS A 81 -15.37 -9.00 -30.71
C LYS A 81 -14.23 -8.65 -29.76
N ILE A 82 -14.07 -9.46 -28.71
CA ILE A 82 -12.89 -9.43 -27.84
C ILE A 82 -11.68 -9.78 -28.72
N GLU A 83 -11.02 -8.74 -29.23
CA GLU A 83 -9.71 -8.86 -29.82
C GLU A 83 -8.77 -9.31 -28.71
N ARG A 84 -8.42 -10.59 -28.73
CA ARG A 84 -7.37 -11.11 -27.86
C ARG A 84 -6.08 -10.45 -28.30
N VAL A 85 -5.68 -9.40 -27.60
CA VAL A 85 -4.32 -8.87 -27.66
C VAL A 85 -3.40 -10.06 -27.41
N ASP A 86 -2.68 -10.45 -28.46
CA ASP A 86 -1.65 -11.48 -28.42
C ASP A 86 -0.47 -10.92 -27.63
N SER A 87 -0.61 -10.92 -26.30
CA SER A 87 0.45 -10.59 -25.37
C SER A 87 1.42 -11.76 -25.36
N GLY A 88 2.26 -11.80 -26.39
CA GLY A 88 3.28 -12.81 -26.67
C GLY A 88 4.40 -12.84 -25.63
N GLU A 89 4.05 -13.15 -24.39
CA GLU A 89 4.97 -13.69 -23.40
C GLU A 89 4.30 -14.93 -22.80
N LEU A 90 4.83 -16.11 -23.13
CA LEU A 90 4.47 -17.36 -22.48
C LEU A 90 5.06 -17.38 -21.07
N GLU A 91 4.58 -16.45 -20.23
CA GLU A 91 4.56 -16.66 -18.80
C GLU A 91 3.96 -18.03 -18.57
N LEU A 92 4.79 -18.97 -18.11
CA LEU A 92 4.32 -20.25 -17.63
C LEU A 92 3.30 -19.94 -16.54
N LYS A 93 2.02 -20.04 -16.89
CA LYS A 93 0.89 -19.76 -16.00
C LYS A 93 0.79 -20.92 -15.01
N GLY A 94 1.80 -20.99 -14.15
CA GLY A 94 1.98 -22.00 -13.15
C GLY A 94 0.72 -22.07 -12.32
N VAL A 95 0.31 -23.30 -12.03
CA VAL A 95 -0.87 -23.56 -11.21
C VAL A 95 -0.70 -22.78 -9.91
N ARG A 96 -1.51 -21.74 -9.71
CA ARG A 96 -1.47 -20.93 -8.49
C ARG A 96 -1.84 -21.84 -7.33
N ILE A 97 -0.85 -22.23 -6.53
CA ILE A 97 -1.03 -23.06 -5.33
C ILE A 97 -2.06 -22.35 -4.43
N PRO A 98 -3.20 -22.96 -4.06
CA PRO A 98 -4.22 -22.31 -3.24
C PRO A 98 -3.69 -21.65 -1.97
N LEU A 99 -4.26 -20.51 -1.59
CA LEU A 99 -3.82 -19.70 -0.46
C LEU A 99 -4.36 -20.27 0.86
N ALA A 100 -3.74 -21.34 1.36
CA ALA A 100 -4.06 -21.88 2.69
C ALA A 100 -3.88 -20.79 3.77
N TRP A 101 -4.98 -20.42 4.44
CA TRP A 101 -5.02 -19.34 5.41
C TRP A 101 -4.08 -19.60 6.61
N GLU A 102 -3.89 -20.87 6.94
CA GLU A 102 -3.02 -21.40 7.98
C GLU A 102 -1.55 -21.02 7.75
N VAL A 103 -1.11 -20.96 6.49
CA VAL A 103 0.25 -20.54 6.10
C VAL A 103 0.33 -19.02 6.00
N LEU A 104 -0.76 -18.35 5.59
CA LEU A 104 -0.81 -16.90 5.47
C LEU A 104 -0.79 -16.19 6.83
N GLN A 105 -1.42 -16.75 7.87
CA GLN A 105 -1.42 -16.21 9.23
C GLN A 105 -0.02 -15.91 9.80
N PRO A 106 0.92 -16.89 9.89
CA PRO A 106 2.28 -16.62 10.36
C PRO A 106 3.04 -15.70 9.40
N LEU A 107 2.81 -15.80 8.09
CA LEU A 107 3.46 -14.94 7.10
C LEU A 107 3.09 -13.46 7.31
N LEU A 108 1.80 -13.15 7.47
CA LEU A 108 1.32 -11.79 7.74
C LEU A 108 1.86 -11.25 9.07
N ARG A 109 1.96 -12.09 10.11
CA ARG A 109 2.56 -11.68 11.39
C ARG A 109 4.05 -11.33 11.24
N ILE A 110 4.82 -12.13 10.50
CA ILE A 110 6.24 -11.85 10.25
C ILE A 110 6.39 -10.59 9.37
N LEU A 111 5.57 -10.42 8.34
CA LEU A 111 5.58 -9.22 7.49
C LEU A 111 5.22 -7.96 8.27
N GLY A 112 4.24 -8.03 9.19
CA GLY A 112 3.92 -6.94 10.11
C GLY A 112 5.11 -6.54 10.98
N HIS A 113 5.87 -7.51 11.51
CA HIS A 113 7.13 -7.22 12.21
C HIS A 113 8.25 -6.69 11.29
N CYS A 114 8.26 -7.05 10.01
CA CYS A 114 9.22 -6.52 9.04
C CYS A 114 8.93 -5.05 8.68
N LEU A 115 7.65 -4.68 8.54
CA LEU A 115 7.18 -3.32 8.31
C LEU A 115 7.33 -2.41 9.54
N LEU A 116 6.67 -2.79 10.63
CA LEU A 116 6.43 -1.92 11.80
C LEU A 116 7.45 -2.15 12.93
N GLY A 117 8.40 -3.07 12.74
CA GLY A 117 9.43 -3.36 13.74
C GLY A 117 10.42 -2.18 13.93
N PRO A 118 10.68 -1.72 15.17
CA PRO A 118 11.58 -0.59 15.42
C PRO A 118 13.04 -0.87 15.06
N LEU A 119 13.43 -2.15 15.00
CA LEU A 119 14.78 -2.62 14.67
C LEU A 119 14.89 -3.21 13.25
N CYS A 120 13.92 -2.92 12.37
CA CYS A 120 13.98 -3.35 10.97
C CYS A 120 14.64 -2.27 10.11
N ALA A 121 15.69 -2.67 9.39
CA ALA A 121 16.35 -1.82 8.39
C ALA A 121 15.41 -1.48 7.23
N GLN A 122 15.69 -0.39 6.53
CA GLN A 122 14.77 0.19 5.55
C GLN A 122 14.52 -0.73 4.35
N ASP A 123 15.55 -1.46 3.90
CA ASP A 123 15.48 -2.50 2.88
C ASP A 123 14.48 -3.62 3.21
N VAL A 124 14.44 -4.04 4.49
CA VAL A 124 13.47 -5.02 5.00
C VAL A 124 12.05 -4.46 4.97
N LYS A 125 11.88 -3.18 5.35
CA LYS A 125 10.57 -2.51 5.31
C LYS A 125 10.06 -2.36 3.89
N ASP A 126 10.90 -1.95 2.95
CA ASP A 126 10.51 -1.76 1.55
C ASP A 126 10.20 -3.11 0.88
N ALA A 127 11.00 -4.15 1.13
CA ALA A 127 10.71 -5.51 0.65
C ALA A 127 9.39 -6.05 1.22
N ALA A 128 9.12 -5.83 2.53
CA ALA A 128 7.86 -6.23 3.16
C ALA A 128 6.65 -5.44 2.62
N SER A 129 6.84 -4.15 2.30
CA SER A 129 5.82 -3.26 1.75
C SER A 129 5.38 -3.68 0.35
N VAL A 130 6.32 -4.16 -0.47
CA VAL A 130 6.01 -4.82 -1.76
C VAL A 130 5.30 -6.16 -1.54
N ALA A 131 5.78 -6.99 -0.61
CA ALA A 131 5.19 -8.30 -0.32
C ALA A 131 3.73 -8.22 0.14
N VAL A 132 3.40 -7.30 1.05
CA VAL A 132 2.02 -7.11 1.54
C VAL A 132 1.11 -6.57 0.45
N ARG A 133 1.56 -5.61 -0.39
CA ARG A 133 0.77 -5.13 -1.55
C ARG A 133 0.44 -6.25 -2.53
N ARG A 134 1.38 -7.17 -2.80
CA ARG A 134 1.12 -8.35 -3.65
C ARG A 134 0.22 -9.39 -2.96
N LEU A 135 0.37 -9.61 -1.66
CA LEU A 135 -0.56 -10.47 -0.91
C LEU A 135 -1.99 -9.89 -0.86
N TYR A 136 -2.15 -8.56 -0.83
CA TYR A 136 -3.45 -7.91 -0.95
C TYR A 136 -4.07 -8.14 -2.33
N ALA A 137 -3.30 -7.91 -3.40
CA ALA A 137 -3.70 -8.21 -4.77
C ALA A 137 -4.16 -9.67 -4.90
N ARG A 138 -3.37 -10.61 -4.39
CA ARG A 138 -3.71 -12.03 -4.40
C ARG A 138 -4.96 -12.35 -3.57
N GLY A 139 -5.06 -11.89 -2.33
CA GLY A 139 -6.24 -12.12 -1.48
C GLY A 139 -7.53 -11.55 -2.09
N SER A 140 -7.42 -10.48 -2.88
CA SER A 140 -8.52 -9.90 -3.65
C SER A 140 -8.94 -10.77 -4.84
N HIS A 141 -7.99 -11.40 -5.55
CA HIS A 141 -8.27 -12.35 -6.63
C HIS A 141 -8.77 -13.72 -6.12
N ASP A 142 -8.22 -14.20 -5.00
CA ASP A 142 -8.59 -15.45 -4.35
C ASP A 142 -9.90 -15.31 -3.51
N LEU A 143 -10.48 -14.09 -3.44
CA LEU A 143 -11.70 -13.73 -2.70
C LEU A 143 -11.69 -14.13 -1.20
N LEU A 144 -10.53 -14.02 -0.55
CA LEU A 144 -10.35 -14.40 0.86
C LEU A 144 -10.49 -13.18 1.78
N PRO A 145 -11.64 -12.98 2.46
CA PRO A 145 -11.93 -11.74 3.19
C PRO A 145 -10.96 -11.50 4.35
N GLN A 146 -10.50 -12.55 5.03
CA GLN A 146 -9.51 -12.41 6.10
C GLN A 146 -8.15 -11.93 5.58
N ALA A 147 -7.73 -12.38 4.40
CA ALA A 147 -6.50 -11.94 3.74
C ALA A 147 -6.61 -10.49 3.27
N ILE A 148 -7.74 -10.12 2.67
CA ILE A 148 -8.08 -8.76 2.26
C ILE A 148 -7.97 -7.81 3.45
N LEU A 149 -8.72 -8.04 4.52
CA LEU A 149 -8.75 -7.14 5.69
C LEU A 149 -7.38 -7.02 6.38
N ALA A 150 -6.68 -8.15 6.59
CA ALA A 150 -5.38 -8.13 7.26
C ALA A 150 -4.28 -7.42 6.45
N THR A 151 -4.25 -7.61 5.13
CA THR A 151 -3.27 -6.92 4.26
C THR A 151 -3.60 -5.44 4.09
N GLN A 152 -4.88 -5.06 3.95
CA GLN A 152 -5.31 -3.66 3.91
C GLN A 152 -4.92 -2.90 5.20
N SER A 153 -5.12 -3.53 6.37
CA SER A 153 -4.72 -2.95 7.65
C SER A 153 -3.21 -2.69 7.70
N LEU A 154 -2.39 -3.65 7.27
CA LEU A 154 -0.93 -3.49 7.22
C LEU A 154 -0.48 -2.40 6.24
N ILE A 155 -1.09 -2.30 5.06
CA ILE A 155 -0.76 -1.24 4.07
C ILE A 155 -1.08 0.14 4.62
N ARG A 156 -2.28 0.33 5.19
CA ARG A 156 -2.69 1.61 5.79
C ARG A 156 -1.81 2.01 7.00
N LEU A 157 -1.30 1.04 7.75
CA LEU A 157 -0.34 1.28 8.83
C LEU A 157 1.06 1.64 8.30
N ASP A 158 1.55 0.97 7.26
CA ASP A 158 2.85 1.29 6.63
C ASP A 158 2.85 2.69 6.00
N ASN A 159 1.80 3.06 5.27
CA ASN A 159 1.67 4.39 4.69
C ASN A 159 1.72 5.48 5.78
N ARG A 160 0.88 5.39 6.83
CA ARG A 160 0.89 6.33 7.96
C ARG A 160 2.22 6.36 8.72
N ALA A 161 2.91 5.22 8.86
CA ALA A 161 4.24 5.17 9.46
C ALA A 161 5.30 5.87 8.59
N ARG A 162 5.17 5.81 7.26
CA ARG A 162 6.05 6.53 6.31
C ARG A 162 5.74 8.02 6.26
N GLU A 163 4.48 8.42 6.35
CA GLU A 163 4.06 9.82 6.43
C GLU A 163 4.58 10.49 7.71
N THR A 164 4.35 9.86 8.88
CA THR A 164 4.85 10.39 10.16
C THR A 164 6.37 10.49 10.20
N ALA A 165 7.10 9.53 9.59
CA ALA A 165 8.54 9.62 9.42
C ALA A 165 8.98 10.76 8.48
N GLN A 166 8.26 11.00 7.38
CA GLN A 166 8.52 12.14 6.48
C GLN A 166 8.27 13.48 7.16
N VAL A 167 7.16 13.64 7.89
CA VAL A 167 6.85 14.85 8.65
C VAL A 167 7.90 15.09 9.74
N ALA A 168 8.34 14.05 10.45
CA ALA A 168 9.41 14.15 11.44
C ALA A 168 10.73 14.62 10.81
N ALA A 169 11.10 14.07 9.64
CA ALA A 169 12.30 14.47 8.90
C ALA A 169 12.23 15.90 8.34
N ALA A 170 11.04 16.36 7.91
CA ALA A 170 10.82 17.73 7.48
C ALA A 170 10.82 18.73 8.65
N THR A 171 10.41 18.29 9.85
CA THR A 171 10.38 19.11 11.08
C THR A 171 11.73 19.13 11.80
N SER A 172 12.63 18.16 11.53
CA SER A 172 13.98 18.15 12.07
C SER A 172 14.90 19.15 11.37
N THR A 173 14.66 20.44 11.63
CA THR A 173 15.58 21.53 11.29
C THR A 173 16.96 21.23 11.88
N PRO A 174 18.06 21.29 11.11
CA PRO A 174 19.40 21.07 11.65
C PRO A 174 19.80 22.25 12.55
N SER A 175 19.55 22.11 13.86
CA SER A 175 20.07 23.01 14.89
C SER A 175 21.59 22.85 14.98
N ASN A 176 22.30 23.61 14.14
CA ASN A 176 23.74 23.57 14.01
C ASN A 176 24.42 23.79 15.38
N ALA A 177 25.12 22.77 15.86
CA ALA A 177 25.69 22.70 17.20
C ALA A 177 26.94 23.60 17.35
N THR A 178 26.72 24.91 17.41
CA THR A 178 27.77 25.89 17.72
C THR A 178 28.09 25.82 19.22
N THR A 179 29.06 24.99 19.59
CA THR A 179 29.55 24.87 20.97
C THR A 179 30.71 25.83 21.24
N PRO A 180 30.56 26.84 22.12
CA PRO A 180 31.68 27.69 22.53
C PRO A 180 32.44 27.04 23.71
N SER A 181 33.13 25.92 23.46
CA SER A 181 33.91 25.21 24.47
C SER A 181 35.31 25.82 24.69
N LYS A 182 35.40 27.06 25.20
CA LYS A 182 36.69 27.64 25.62
C LYS A 182 36.64 28.61 26.81
N ALA A 183 36.40 28.04 27.99
CA ALA A 183 36.70 28.64 29.29
C ALA A 183 36.94 27.49 30.30
N LYS A 184 37.88 27.53 31.25
CA LYS A 184 38.99 28.47 31.52
C LYS A 184 39.96 27.75 32.48
N LYS A 185 41.26 27.68 32.18
CA LYS A 185 42.28 27.38 33.21
C LYS A 185 42.62 28.69 33.94
N PRO A 186 42.66 28.68 35.28
CA PRO A 186 43.61 29.49 36.03
C PRO A 186 44.59 28.60 36.81
N GLU A 187 45.79 29.11 37.01
CA GLU A 187 46.91 28.38 37.63
C GLU A 187 46.70 28.16 39.13
N VAL A 188 47.13 26.99 39.63
CA VAL A 188 47.28 26.75 41.06
C VAL A 188 48.62 27.35 41.48
N LEU A 189 48.61 28.60 41.94
CA LEU A 189 49.81 29.24 42.47
C LEU A 189 50.11 28.72 43.88
N LEU A 190 51.30 28.15 44.01
CA LEU A 190 51.96 27.88 45.29
C LEU A 190 52.17 29.17 46.07
N VAL A 191 51.89 29.15 47.37
CA VAL A 191 52.70 29.86 48.36
C VAL A 191 52.62 29.14 49.70
N SER A 192 53.80 28.85 50.27
CA SER A 192 53.93 28.40 51.66
C SER A 192 54.23 29.61 52.54
N LYS A 193 53.70 29.63 53.76
CA LYS A 193 54.49 29.86 54.97
C LYS A 193 53.77 29.33 56.21
#